data_AF-A0A2P4PSX6-F1
#
_entry.id   AF-A0A2P4PSX6-F1
#
_cell.length_a   1.000
_cell.length_b   1.000
_cell.length_c   1.000
_cell.angle_alpha   90.00
_cell.angle_beta   90.00
_cell.angle_gamma   90.00
#
_symmetry.space_group_name_H-M   'P 1'
#
loop_
_entity.id
_entity.type
_entity.pdbx_description
1 polymer ?
#
loop_
_entity_poly.entity_id
_entity_poly.type
_entity_poly.pdbx_seq_one_letter_code
_entity_poly.pdbx_strand_id
1 'polypeptide(L)'
;MLLWELAFQKIPYLRMEISEIQKHVLNGEREKVKFVHSKNSHGVEKEYGNIIKAAWQSDPSLRPELSYLFNDLENLSSTFTSEDSNGGLKPKKNEIEIASIDLRPGTPEVGIEQIISPMMKLEDGITAHKNGDREKAYDCFV
;
A
#
# COMPACT_ATOMS: atom_id res chain seq x y z
N MET A 1 -4.60 6.55 -2.81
CA MET A 1 -4.06 7.93 -2.85
C MET A 1 -2.59 7.94 -3.27
N LEU A 2 -1.70 7.19 -2.61
CA LEU A 2 -0.25 7.19 -2.91
C LEU A 2 0.12 7.08 -4.40
N LEU A 3 -0.48 6.15 -5.15
CA LEU A 3 -0.22 6.01 -6.59
C LEU A 3 -0.52 7.29 -7.39
N TRP A 4 -1.58 8.02 -7.00
CA TRP A 4 -1.90 9.31 -7.62
C TRP A 4 -0.85 10.36 -7.26
N GLU A 5 -0.41 10.43 -6.00
CA GLU A 5 0.63 11.36 -5.55
C GLU A 5 1.93 11.16 -6.32
N LEU A 6 2.34 9.91 -6.53
CA LEU A 6 3.55 9.57 -7.29
C LEU A 6 3.43 9.99 -8.76
N ALA A 7 2.30 9.73 -9.41
CA ALA A 7 2.08 10.08 -10.81
C ALA A 7 2.05 11.60 -11.05
N PHE A 8 1.43 12.37 -10.15
CA PHE A 8 1.21 13.80 -10.36
C PHE A 8 2.14 14.70 -9.55
N GLN A 9 2.93 14.14 -8.64
CA GLN A 9 3.87 14.82 -7.76
C GLN A 9 3.21 16.00 -7.01
N LYS A 10 2.03 15.73 -6.44
CA LYS A 10 1.20 16.73 -5.76
C LYS A 10 0.63 16.18 -4.47
N ILE A 11 0.42 17.08 -3.51
CA ILE A 11 -0.34 16.79 -2.30
C ILE A 11 -1.83 16.73 -2.67
N PRO A 12 -2.54 15.62 -2.38
CA PRO A 12 -3.96 15.52 -2.70
C PRO A 12 -4.78 16.49 -1.87
N TYR A 13 -5.85 16.98 -2.48
CA TYR A 13 -6.83 17.85 -1.83
C TYR A 13 -6.23 19.09 -1.15
N LEU A 14 -5.09 19.58 -1.63
CA LEU A 14 -4.29 20.66 -1.01
C LEU A 14 -5.08 21.93 -0.64
N ARG A 15 -6.23 22.16 -1.28
CA ARG A 15 -7.09 23.35 -1.07
C ARG A 15 -8.43 23.05 -0.39
N MET A 16 -8.57 21.87 0.20
CA MET A 16 -9.78 21.43 0.87
C MET A 16 -9.49 21.17 2.34
N GLU A 17 -10.37 21.65 3.21
CA GLU A 17 -10.40 21.25 4.61
C GLU A 17 -10.88 19.80 4.76
N ILE A 18 -10.58 19.14 5.89
CA ILE A 18 -10.92 17.73 6.13
C ILE A 18 -12.42 17.46 5.92
N SER A 19 -13.30 18.36 6.36
CA SER A 19 -14.76 18.23 6.20
C SER A 19 -15.19 18.33 4.74
N GLU A 20 -14.51 19.15 3.94
CA GLU A 20 -14.74 19.28 2.51
C GLU A 20 -14.28 18.03 1.77
N ILE A 21 -13.12 17.48 2.15
CA ILE A 21 -12.60 16.21 1.61
C ILE A 21 -13.59 15.08 1.88
N GLN A 22 -14.10 14.97 3.10
CA GLN A 22 -15.10 13.95 3.45
C GLN A 22 -16.34 14.07 2.57
N LYS A 23 -16.91 15.27 2.44
CA LYS A 23 -18.07 15.51 1.59
C LYS A 23 -17.79 15.18 0.12
N HIS A 24 -16.64 15.62 -0.39
CA HIS A 24 -16.19 15.35 -1.76
C HIS A 24 -16.09 13.84 -2.03
N VAL A 25 -15.43 13.10 -1.13
CA VAL A 25 -15.24 11.66 -1.25
C VAL A 25 -16.56 10.89 -1.13
N LEU A 26 -17.46 11.31 -0.22
CA LEU A 26 -18.79 10.72 -0.04
C LEU A 26 -19.70 10.95 -1.26
N ASN A 27 -19.52 12.05 -1.97
CA ASN A 27 -20.21 12.31 -3.25
C ASN A 27 -19.66 11.47 -4.41
N GLY A 28 -18.71 10.57 -4.15
CA GLY A 28 -18.05 9.75 -5.17
C GLY A 28 -16.99 10.50 -5.97
N GLU A 29 -16.66 11.73 -5.59
CA GLU A 29 -15.64 12.52 -6.27
C GLU A 29 -14.24 12.16 -5.75
N ARG A 30 -13.23 12.26 -6.62
CA ARG A 30 -11.82 11.97 -6.36
C ARG A 30 -10.94 12.95 -7.12
N GLU A 31 -9.66 12.94 -6.80
CA GLU A 31 -8.66 13.63 -7.58
C GLU A 31 -8.70 13.25 -9.07
N LYS A 32 -8.40 14.23 -9.92
CA LYS A 32 -8.51 14.05 -11.38
C LYS A 32 -7.33 13.24 -11.90
N VAL A 33 -7.62 12.11 -12.54
CA VAL A 33 -6.63 11.30 -13.27
C VAL A 33 -6.59 11.77 -14.72
N LYS A 34 -5.81 12.82 -14.98
CA LYS A 34 -5.64 13.39 -16.32
C LYS A 34 -4.16 13.50 -16.66
N PHE A 35 -3.64 12.48 -17.34
CA PHE A 35 -2.29 12.50 -17.87
C PHE A 35 -2.20 13.42 -19.09
N VAL A 36 -1.10 14.14 -19.20
CA VAL A 36 -0.77 14.88 -20.42
C VAL A 36 -0.39 13.82 -21.45
N HIS A 37 -1.12 13.78 -22.57
CA HIS A 37 -0.82 12.81 -23.62
C HIS A 37 0.57 13.10 -24.18
N SER A 38 1.51 12.21 -23.90
CA SER A 38 2.78 12.15 -24.61
C SER A 38 2.54 11.48 -25.95
N LYS A 39 3.20 11.97 -27.01
CA LYS A 39 3.20 11.29 -28.32
C LYS A 39 3.77 9.86 -28.24
N ASN A 40 4.50 9.55 -27.18
CA ASN A 40 5.09 8.24 -26.89
C ASN A 40 4.35 7.51 -25.76
N SER A 41 3.10 7.86 -25.49
CA SER A 41 2.27 7.13 -24.52
C SER A 41 1.93 5.75 -25.10
N HIS A 42 2.61 4.72 -24.60
CA HIS A 42 2.35 3.32 -24.93
C HIS A 42 1.10 2.77 -24.21
N GLY A 43 0.17 3.64 -23.80
CA GLY A 43 -1.01 3.26 -23.01
C GLY A 43 -0.75 3.08 -21.51
N VAL A 44 0.48 3.29 -21.03
CA VAL A 44 0.84 3.16 -19.61
C VAL A 44 0.01 4.06 -18.73
N GLU A 45 -0.11 5.32 -19.12
CA GLU A 45 -0.85 6.32 -18.39
C GLU A 45 -2.32 5.94 -18.24
N LYS A 46 -2.88 5.27 -19.25
CA LYS A 46 -4.25 4.78 -19.21
C LYS A 46 -4.39 3.64 -18.21
N GLU A 47 -3.55 2.61 -18.30
CA GLU A 47 -3.64 1.45 -17.41
C GLU A 47 -3.26 1.79 -15.97
N TYR A 48 -2.21 2.59 -15.75
CA TYR A 48 -1.88 3.11 -14.44
C TYR A 48 -3.03 3.93 -13.86
N GLY A 49 -3.70 4.73 -14.70
CA GLY A 49 -4.91 5.45 -14.33
C GLY A 49 -6.08 4.54 -13.95
N ASN A 50 -6.21 3.37 -14.58
CA ASN A 50 -7.20 2.35 -14.22
C ASN A 50 -6.89 1.73 -12.87
N ILE A 51 -5.62 1.41 -12.59
CA ILE A 51 -5.16 0.87 -11.29
C ILE A 51 -5.49 1.87 -10.16
N ILE A 52 -5.17 3.16 -10.34
CA ILE A 52 -5.54 4.20 -9.37
C ILE A 52 -7.06 4.19 -9.13
N LYS A 53 -7.85 4.10 -10.21
CA LYS A 53 -9.32 4.09 -10.14
C LYS A 53 -9.89 2.87 -9.42
N ALA A 54 -9.30 1.69 -9.63
CA ALA A 54 -9.71 0.48 -8.94
C ALA A 54 -9.42 0.56 -7.44
N ALA A 55 -8.23 1.06 -7.07
CA ALA A 55 -7.79 1.12 -5.67
C ALA A 55 -8.63 2.05 -4.77
N TRP A 56 -9.32 3.05 -5.32
CA TRP A 56 -10.11 4.03 -4.54
C TRP A 56 -11.61 4.04 -4.86
N GLN A 57 -12.14 2.91 -5.36
CA GLN A 57 -13.59 2.71 -5.57
C GLN A 57 -14.41 3.11 -4.33
N SER A 58 -15.57 3.71 -4.54
CA SER A 58 -16.43 4.18 -3.45
C SER A 58 -16.92 3.03 -2.57
N ASP A 59 -17.35 1.93 -3.20
CA ASP A 59 -17.66 0.69 -2.50
C ASP A 59 -16.35 -0.06 -2.19
N PRO A 60 -16.01 -0.27 -0.89
CA PRO A 60 -14.81 -1.01 -0.50
C PRO A 60 -14.80 -2.46 -0.99
N SER A 61 -15.96 -3.10 -1.16
CA SER A 61 -16.06 -4.50 -1.61
C SER A 61 -15.66 -4.68 -3.08
N LEU A 62 -15.72 -3.60 -3.87
CA LEU A 62 -15.30 -3.58 -5.27
C LEU A 62 -13.81 -3.24 -5.44
N ARG A 63 -13.10 -2.95 -4.34
CA ARG A 63 -11.66 -2.67 -4.42
C ARG A 63 -10.91 -4.00 -4.59
N PRO A 64 -9.97 -4.07 -5.54
CA PRO A 64 -9.13 -5.26 -5.67
C PRO A 64 -8.27 -5.45 -4.42
N GLU A 65 -7.98 -6.70 -4.10
CA GLU A 65 -6.98 -7.01 -3.09
C GLU A 65 -5.60 -6.50 -3.52
N LEU A 66 -4.73 -6.28 -2.54
CA LEU A 66 -3.39 -5.74 -2.77
C LEU A 66 -2.55 -6.62 -3.71
N SER A 67 -2.74 -7.95 -3.66
CA SER A 67 -2.08 -8.92 -4.54
C SER A 67 -2.41 -8.68 -6.02
N TYR A 68 -3.68 -8.43 -6.35
CA TYR A 68 -4.10 -8.11 -7.72
C TYR A 68 -3.53 -6.77 -8.18
N LEU A 69 -3.56 -5.75 -7.33
CA LEU A 69 -2.95 -4.45 -7.64
C LEU A 69 -1.45 -4.56 -7.91
N PHE A 70 -0.74 -5.39 -7.13
CA PHE A 70 0.69 -5.65 -7.34
C PHE A 70 0.94 -6.31 -8.69
N ASN A 71 0.19 -7.36 -9.01
CA ASN A 71 0.30 -8.05 -10.30
C ASN A 71 0.01 -7.11 -11.48
N ASP A 72 -1.02 -6.27 -11.38
CA ASP A 72 -1.36 -5.29 -12.42
C ASP A 72 -0.21 -4.30 -12.65
N LEU A 73 0.43 -3.83 -11.57
CA LEU A 73 1.60 -2.94 -11.64
C LEU A 73 2.83 -3.65 -12.23
N GLU A 74 3.09 -4.90 -11.84
CA GLU A 74 4.21 -5.69 -12.35
C GLU A 74 4.05 -5.97 -13.85
N ASN A 75 2.86 -6.37 -14.27
CA ASN A 75 2.51 -6.59 -15.68
C ASN A 75 2.71 -5.32 -16.49
N LEU A 76 2.20 -4.19 -15.98
CA LEU A 76 2.37 -2.89 -16.64
C LEU A 76 3.83 -2.49 -16.79
N SER A 77 4.66 -2.77 -15.77
CA SER A 77 6.10 -2.48 -15.82
C SER A 77 6.85 -3.39 -16.81
N SER A 78 6.45 -4.67 -16.88
CA SER A 78 7.14 -5.70 -17.66
C SER A 78 7.09 -5.40 -19.16
N THR A 79 5.97 -4.85 -19.64
CA THR A 79 5.79 -4.37 -21.03
C THR A 79 6.86 -3.37 -21.50
N PHE A 80 7.58 -2.69 -20.59
CA PHE A 80 8.65 -1.73 -20.94
C PHE A 80 10.05 -2.28 -20.75
N THR A 81 10.18 -3.38 -20.01
CA THR A 81 11.49 -4.01 -19.75
C THR A 81 11.87 -5.05 -20.79
N SER A 82 10.92 -5.53 -21.62
CA SER A 82 11.19 -6.62 -22.56
C SER A 82 11.71 -6.20 -23.93
N GLU A 83 11.53 -4.94 -24.36
CA GLU A 83 11.81 -4.59 -25.76
C GLU A 83 13.19 -3.99 -26.03
N ASP A 84 13.83 -3.22 -25.16
CA ASP A 84 15.21 -2.74 -25.39
C ASP A 84 15.73 -2.03 -24.14
N SER A 85 16.67 -2.61 -23.38
CA SER A 85 17.65 -1.82 -22.60
C SER A 85 18.65 -2.68 -21.82
N ASN A 86 19.87 -2.72 -22.33
CA ASN A 86 21.08 -2.95 -21.53
C ASN A 86 21.38 -1.77 -20.56
N GLY A 87 20.36 -1.12 -20.00
CA GLY A 87 20.54 0.12 -19.21
C GLY A 87 19.42 0.47 -18.23
N GLY A 88 18.37 -0.34 -18.11
CA GLY A 88 17.36 -0.14 -17.06
C GLY A 88 17.90 -0.57 -15.70
N LEU A 89 17.58 0.18 -14.64
CA LEU A 89 17.69 -0.30 -13.26
C LEU A 89 16.83 -1.56 -13.16
N LYS A 90 17.45 -2.73 -13.28
CA LYS A 90 16.78 -3.98 -12.95
C LYS A 90 16.33 -3.82 -11.50
N PRO A 91 15.03 -3.92 -11.18
CA PRO A 91 14.66 -4.09 -9.80
C PRO A 91 15.48 -5.29 -9.33
N LYS A 92 16.34 -5.09 -8.33
CA LYS A 92 16.84 -6.23 -7.60
C LYS A 92 15.57 -6.95 -7.21
N LYS A 93 15.40 -8.19 -7.68
CA LYS A 93 14.57 -9.13 -6.97
C LYS A 93 15.17 -9.15 -5.57
N ASN A 94 14.71 -8.25 -4.73
CA ASN A 94 14.62 -8.53 -3.33
C ASN A 94 13.57 -9.64 -3.36
N GLU A 95 14.04 -10.87 -3.55
CA GLU A 95 13.45 -11.98 -2.85
C GLU A 95 13.26 -11.41 -1.46
N ILE A 96 12.01 -11.10 -1.12
CA ILE A 96 11.63 -11.16 0.28
C ILE A 96 11.87 -12.64 0.59
N GLU A 97 13.12 -12.98 0.87
CA GLU A 97 13.45 -14.13 1.66
C GLU A 97 12.74 -13.81 2.97
N ILE A 98 11.51 -14.31 3.08
CA ILE A 98 11.04 -14.78 4.38
C ILE A 98 12.08 -15.83 4.72
N ALA A 99 13.15 -15.39 5.39
CA ALA A 99 14.24 -16.24 5.78
C ALA A 99 13.60 -17.39 6.54
N SER A 100 13.53 -18.55 5.90
CA SER A 100 13.34 -19.80 6.58
C SER A 100 14.63 -19.94 7.38
N ILE A 101 14.59 -19.46 8.64
CA ILE A 101 15.71 -19.52 9.56
C ILE A 101 16.03 -21.01 9.75
N ASP A 102 17.02 -21.46 9.00
CA ASP A 102 17.63 -22.77 9.15
C ASP A 102 18.64 -22.66 10.30
N LEU A 103 18.18 -23.05 11.48
CA LEU A 103 18.96 -23.05 12.72
C LEU A 103 20.05 -24.12 12.62
N ARG A 104 21.26 -23.72 12.17
CA ARG A 104 22.48 -24.50 12.44
C ARG A 104 23.15 -23.97 13.70
N PRO A 105 23.53 -24.83 14.67
CA PRO A 105 23.90 -24.40 16.01
C PRO A 105 25.35 -23.91 16.04
N GLY A 106 25.58 -22.67 16.49
CA GLY A 106 26.96 -22.20 16.70
C GLY A 106 27.22 -20.70 16.91
N THR A 107 26.22 -19.82 16.99
CA THR A 107 26.45 -18.38 17.25
C THR A 107 25.68 -17.87 18.46
N PRO A 108 26.23 -16.89 19.22
CA PRO A 108 25.75 -16.56 20.56
C PRO A 108 24.35 -15.93 20.52
N GLU A 109 23.44 -16.49 21.32
CA GLU A 109 22.04 -16.07 21.45
C GLU A 109 21.91 -14.61 21.91
N VAL A 110 21.52 -13.72 20.99
CA VAL A 110 20.73 -12.54 21.35
C VAL A 110 19.28 -12.99 21.23
N GLY A 111 18.67 -13.31 22.36
CA GLY A 111 17.33 -13.91 22.43
C GLY A 111 16.27 -13.03 21.76
N ILE A 112 15.66 -13.54 20.69
CA ILE A 112 14.50 -12.97 19.99
C ILE A 112 13.25 -12.92 20.91
N GLU A 113 13.30 -13.60 22.07
CA GLU A 113 12.24 -13.57 23.09
C GLU A 113 11.94 -12.17 23.65
N GLN A 114 12.85 -11.20 23.52
CA GLN A 114 12.61 -9.84 24.02
C GLN A 114 11.78 -8.95 23.08
N ILE A 115 11.56 -9.37 21.82
CA ILE A 115 10.90 -8.50 20.82
C ILE A 115 9.42 -8.86 20.63
N ILE A 116 9.00 -10.07 21.01
CA ILE A 116 7.61 -10.53 20.85
C ILE A 116 7.02 -10.77 22.24
N SER A 117 6.60 -9.68 22.89
CA SER A 117 5.69 -9.80 24.04
C SER A 117 4.39 -10.46 23.56
N PRO A 118 3.77 -11.35 24.35
CA PRO A 118 2.48 -11.92 23.96
C PRO A 118 1.45 -10.82 23.78
N MET A 119 0.96 -10.63 22.54
CA MET A 119 -0.15 -9.72 22.25
C MET A 119 -1.33 -10.05 23.15
N MET A 120 -1.90 -9.02 23.77
CA MET A 120 -3.17 -9.17 24.49
C MET A 120 -4.26 -9.59 23.51
N LYS A 121 -5.18 -10.46 23.94
CA LYS A 121 -6.27 -10.91 23.06
C LYS A 121 -7.19 -9.73 22.70
N LEU A 122 -7.77 -9.80 21.50
CA LEU A 122 -8.60 -8.73 20.96
C LEU A 122 -9.82 -8.42 21.84
N GLU A 123 -10.45 -9.45 22.40
CA GLU A 123 -11.58 -9.35 23.33
C GLU A 123 -11.27 -8.56 24.60
N ASP A 124 -10.05 -8.69 25.12
CA ASP A 124 -9.59 -7.97 26.30
C ASP A 124 -9.34 -6.50 25.98
N GLY A 125 -8.81 -6.21 24.78
CA GLY A 125 -8.67 -4.84 24.27
C GLY A 125 -10.02 -4.13 24.08
N ILE A 126 -11.02 -4.84 23.53
CA ILE A 126 -12.39 -4.31 23.39
C ILE A 126 -13.00 -3.99 24.77
N THR A 127 -12.76 -4.85 25.76
CA THR A 127 -13.27 -4.67 27.12
C THR A 127 -12.59 -3.49 27.82
N ALA A 128 -11.27 -3.34 27.68
CA ALA A 128 -10.50 -2.20 28.20
C ALA A 128 -11.00 -0.87 27.62
N HIS A 129 -11.27 -0.83 26.30
CA HIS A 129 -11.83 0.35 25.64
C HIS A 129 -13.19 0.76 26.22
N LYS A 130 -14.08 -0.22 26.44
CA LYS A 130 -15.42 0.02 27.03
C LYS A 130 -15.34 0.53 28.46
N ASN A 131 -14.31 0.15 29.21
CA ASN A 131 -14.06 0.59 30.58
C ASN A 131 -13.30 1.93 30.67
N GLY A 132 -12.95 2.53 29.52
CA GLY A 132 -12.26 3.83 29.46
C GLY A 132 -10.73 3.75 29.54
N ASP A 133 -10.16 2.55 29.66
CA ASP A 133 -8.71 2.32 29.69
C ASP A 133 -8.18 2.19 28.26
N ARG A 134 -7.92 3.34 27.63
CA ARG A 134 -7.55 3.41 26.21
C ARG A 134 -6.14 2.93 25.94
N GLU A 135 -5.19 3.20 26.83
CA GLU A 135 -3.79 2.76 26.66
C GLU A 135 -3.73 1.24 26.62
N LYS A 136 -4.33 0.59 27.61
CA LYS A 136 -4.42 -0.87 27.65
C LYS A 136 -5.18 -1.45 26.45
N ALA A 137 -6.18 -0.75 25.92
CA ALA A 137 -6.90 -1.20 24.74
C ALA A 137 -6.01 -1.27 23.48
N TYR A 138 -4.92 -0.49 23.40
CA TYR A 138 -4.01 -0.51 22.26
C TYR A 138 -3.00 -1.67 22.30
N ASP A 139 -2.78 -2.28 23.46
CA ASP A 139 -1.83 -3.39 23.62
C ASP A 139 -2.24 -4.67 22.87
N CYS A 140 -3.46 -4.74 22.32
CA CYS A 140 -3.88 -5.83 21.44
C CYS A 140 -3.45 -5.65 19.97
N PHE A 141 -2.73 -4.58 19.63
CA PHE A 141 -2.23 -4.30 18.27
C PHE A 141 -0.70 -4.26 18.16
N VAL A 142 0.03 -4.46 19.27
CA VAL A 142 1.49 -4.32 19.36
C VAL A 142 2.15 -5.68 19.56
#